data_AF-A0A836XGQ7-F1
#
_entry.id   AF-A0A836XGQ7-F1
#
_cell.length_a   1.000
_cell.length_b   1.000
_cell.length_c   1.000
_cell.angle_alpha   90.00
_cell.angle_beta   90.00
_cell.angle_gamma   90.00
#
_symmetry.space_group_name_H-M   'P 1'
#
loop_
_entity.id
_entity.type
_entity.pdbx_description
1 polymer ?
#
loop_
_entity_poly.entity_id
_entity_poly.type
_entity_poly.pdbx_seq_one_letter_code
_entity_poly.pdbx_strand_id
1 'polypeptide(L)'
;MTSWSPSTASTPGWCICRPRWAASEPCDPVIMENPYKLTDELNLLDATTTRLYHDDFDDLVLEVAGRDPERGILVVRCFPISAGDRFIALRTCKEKELGIVEDLAALDPDSRNALANALARAYFRPQITAVYAITEEHHIPRWQVDTDRGPRTFEIRSSRRDIRVLSQGRVLIRDADGNQYEIPNYHRLDVDSRALVEDQV
;
A
#
# COMPACT_ATOMS: atom_id res chain seq x y z
N MET A 1 94.10 45.18 -19.29
CA MET A 1 93.09 45.52 -18.27
C MET A 1 91.77 44.90 -18.70
N THR A 2 91.24 44.02 -17.84
CA THR A 2 89.80 43.81 -17.55
C THR A 2 88.77 43.64 -18.68
N SER A 3 88.38 42.38 -18.86
CA SER A 3 87.03 41.82 -18.63
C SER A 3 85.77 42.42 -19.28
N TRP A 4 85.05 41.48 -19.91
CA TRP A 4 83.60 41.24 -19.89
C TRP A 4 82.65 42.05 -20.80
N SER A 5 81.99 41.28 -21.67
CA SER A 5 80.72 41.49 -22.41
C SER A 5 79.52 41.67 -21.43
N PRO A 6 78.22 41.69 -21.83
CA PRO A 6 77.57 41.56 -23.15
C PRO A 6 76.37 42.54 -23.34
N SER A 7 75.58 42.38 -24.40
CA SER A 7 74.11 42.52 -24.31
C SER A 7 73.44 41.97 -25.58
N THR A 8 72.48 41.07 -25.40
CA THR A 8 71.60 40.57 -26.46
C THR A 8 70.16 40.96 -26.09
N ALA A 9 69.47 41.57 -27.05
CA ALA A 9 68.03 41.79 -27.11
C ALA A 9 67.63 41.32 -28.54
N SER A 10 66.45 40.80 -28.90
CA SER A 10 65.16 40.62 -28.23
C SER A 10 64.20 39.95 -29.25
N THR A 11 63.29 39.08 -28.75
CA THR A 11 61.92 38.73 -29.26
C THR A 11 61.73 37.94 -30.59
N PRO A 12 60.55 37.31 -30.84
CA PRO A 12 59.44 36.92 -29.94
C PRO A 12 58.93 35.47 -30.14
N GLY A 13 58.54 34.79 -29.05
CA GLY A 13 57.78 33.55 -29.08
C GLY A 13 56.41 33.74 -28.42
N TRP A 14 55.34 33.39 -29.12
CA TRP A 14 53.97 33.40 -28.60
C TRP A 14 53.83 32.33 -27.49
N CYS A 15 53.68 32.76 -26.24
CA CYS A 15 53.31 31.88 -25.13
C CYS A 15 51.81 32.04 -24.85
N ILE A 16 51.07 30.96 -25.07
CA ILE A 16 49.66 30.81 -24.73
C ILE A 16 49.56 30.76 -23.19
N CYS A 17 48.89 31.74 -22.59
CA CYS A 17 48.54 31.71 -21.17
C CYS A 17 47.60 30.53 -20.90
N ARG A 18 48.08 29.52 -20.15
CA ARG A 18 47.25 28.43 -19.63
C ARG A 18 46.40 28.98 -18.48
N PRO A 19 45.07 28.80 -18.47
CA PRO A 19 44.24 29.30 -17.38
C PRO A 19 44.48 28.52 -16.07
N ARG A 20 44.56 29.26 -14.97
CA ARG A 20 44.80 28.81 -13.59
C ARG A 20 43.54 28.18 -12.99
N TRP A 21 43.17 26.98 -13.44
CA TRP A 21 42.11 26.17 -12.78
C TRP A 21 42.53 24.72 -12.55
N ALA A 22 43.80 24.38 -12.74
CA ALA A 22 44.34 23.06 -12.43
C ALA A 22 44.64 22.92 -10.93
N ALA A 23 43.59 22.76 -10.12
CA ALA A 23 43.57 22.00 -8.86
C ALA A 23 42.22 22.25 -8.17
N SER A 24 41.15 21.64 -8.68
CA SER A 24 40.03 21.30 -7.80
C SER A 24 40.43 20.00 -7.10
N GLU A 25 40.68 20.08 -5.79
CA GLU A 25 40.75 18.91 -4.92
C GLU A 25 39.54 18.01 -5.22
N PRO A 26 39.70 16.67 -5.28
CA PRO A 26 38.54 15.81 -5.43
C PRO A 26 37.59 16.13 -4.27
N CYS A 27 36.33 16.46 -4.58
CA CYS A 27 35.29 16.45 -3.56
C CYS A 27 35.28 15.04 -2.98
N ASP A 28 35.75 14.89 -1.76
CA ASP A 28 35.46 13.69 -0.99
C ASP A 28 33.94 13.51 -1.03
N PRO A 29 33.43 12.34 -1.43
CA PRO A 29 32.01 12.09 -1.38
C PRO A 29 31.62 12.24 0.09
N VAL A 30 30.80 13.26 0.38
CA VAL A 30 30.09 13.30 1.65
C VAL A 30 29.24 12.05 1.65
N ILE A 31 29.70 11.02 2.37
CA ILE A 31 28.86 9.89 2.75
C ILE A 31 27.81 10.52 3.64
N MET A 32 26.67 10.85 3.05
CA MET A 32 25.48 11.20 3.77
C MET A 32 24.99 9.88 4.37
N GLU A 33 25.62 9.46 5.48
CA GLU A 33 25.07 8.42 6.33
C GLU A 33 23.65 8.87 6.64
N ASN A 34 22.68 8.13 6.11
CA ASN A 34 21.28 8.49 6.14
C ASN A 34 20.87 8.83 7.59
N PRO A 35 20.67 10.12 7.94
CA PRO A 35 20.46 10.52 9.33
C PRO A 35 19.04 10.19 9.81
N TYR A 36 18.18 9.73 8.89
CA TYR A 36 16.85 9.22 9.19
C TYR A 36 16.83 7.71 8.96
N LYS A 37 17.31 6.94 9.94
CA LYS A 37 16.97 5.52 10.04
C LYS A 37 15.50 5.40 10.46
N LEU A 38 14.59 5.64 9.52
CA LEU A 38 13.15 5.48 9.71
C LEU A 38 12.78 4.06 10.19
N THR A 39 13.61 3.07 9.87
CA THR A 39 13.48 1.68 10.34
C THR A 39 13.63 1.51 11.84
N ASP A 40 14.36 2.41 12.54
CA ASP A 40 14.55 2.30 14.00
C ASP A 40 13.36 2.87 14.79
N GLU A 41 12.46 3.64 14.15
CA GLU A 41 11.22 4.16 14.76
C GLU A 41 10.01 3.24 14.55
N LEU A 42 10.12 2.26 13.64
CA LEU A 42 9.06 1.30 13.35
C LEU A 42 9.18 0.10 14.30
N ASN A 43 8.09 -0.27 14.96
CA ASN A 43 8.02 -1.48 15.78
C ASN A 43 7.91 -2.72 14.88
N LEU A 44 8.99 -3.05 14.17
CA LEU A 44 9.06 -4.20 13.27
C LEU A 44 9.13 -5.50 14.07
N LEU A 45 8.28 -6.45 13.70
CA LEU A 45 8.30 -7.80 14.26
C LEU A 45 9.34 -8.65 13.52
N ASP A 46 10.14 -9.39 14.28
CA ASP A 46 11.08 -10.36 13.72
C ASP A 46 10.33 -11.60 13.25
N ALA A 47 10.44 -11.91 11.96
CA ALA A 47 9.74 -13.02 11.34
C ALA A 47 10.12 -14.40 11.89
N THR A 48 11.29 -14.54 12.53
CA THR A 48 11.75 -15.82 13.10
C THR A 48 11.17 -16.10 14.48
N THR A 49 10.86 -15.05 15.24
CA THR A 49 10.33 -15.14 16.62
C THR A 49 8.83 -14.87 16.70
N THR A 50 8.21 -14.51 15.57
CA THR A 50 6.78 -14.24 15.43
C THR A 50 6.04 -15.47 14.93
N ARG A 51 4.96 -15.83 15.61
CA ARG A 51 4.00 -16.83 15.16
C ARG A 51 2.61 -16.23 15.11
N LEU A 52 1.90 -16.53 14.03
CA LEU A 52 0.52 -16.11 13.79
C LEU A 52 -0.33 -17.34 13.51
N TYR A 53 -1.48 -17.44 14.16
CA TYR A 53 -2.43 -18.53 13.94
C TYR A 53 -3.85 -18.08 14.29
N HIS A 54 -4.84 -18.84 13.84
CA HIS A 54 -6.23 -18.64 14.25
C HIS A 54 -6.56 -19.57 15.41
N ASP A 55 -7.29 -19.06 16.41
CA ASP A 55 -7.82 -19.89 17.49
C ASP A 55 -9.15 -20.57 17.11
N ASP A 56 -9.77 -21.27 18.07
CA ASP A 56 -11.04 -21.98 17.87
C ASP A 56 -12.23 -21.04 17.53
N PHE A 57 -12.08 -19.73 17.77
CA PHE A 57 -13.07 -18.70 17.45
C PHE A 57 -12.76 -17.98 16.12
N ASP A 58 -11.76 -18.45 15.37
CA ASP A 58 -11.25 -17.84 14.13
C ASP A 58 -10.66 -16.43 14.33
N ASP A 59 -10.28 -16.09 15.56
CA ASP A 59 -9.57 -14.85 15.87
C ASP A 59 -8.07 -15.02 15.61
N LEU A 60 -7.47 -13.99 15.00
CA LEU A 60 -6.03 -13.97 14.77
C LEU A 60 -5.29 -13.75 16.09
N VAL A 61 -4.34 -14.64 16.38
CA VAL A 61 -3.47 -14.63 17.56
C VAL A 61 -2.04 -14.34 17.15
N LEU A 62 -1.38 -13.45 17.88
CA LEU A 62 0.05 -13.14 17.74
C LEU A 62 0.79 -13.65 18.96
N GLU A 63 1.74 -14.53 18.71
CA GLU A 63 2.71 -14.98 19.68
C GLU A 63 4.09 -14.46 19.27
N VAL A 64 4.74 -13.73 20.17
CA VAL A 64 6.11 -13.24 19.99
C VAL A 64 6.93 -13.78 21.15
N ALA A 65 8.12 -14.30 20.85
CA ALA A 65 9.02 -14.83 21.87
C ALA A 65 9.23 -13.83 23.03
N GLY A 66 8.90 -14.25 24.26
CA GLY A 66 9.05 -13.42 25.46
C GLY A 66 7.91 -12.44 25.74
N ARG A 67 6.78 -12.51 24.99
CA ARG A 67 5.56 -11.76 25.25
C ARG A 67 4.37 -12.71 25.47
N ASP A 68 3.37 -12.24 26.18
CA ASP A 68 2.11 -12.98 26.28
C ASP A 68 1.38 -12.99 24.93
N PRO A 69 0.71 -14.09 24.55
CA PRO A 69 -0.06 -14.14 23.30
C PRO A 69 -1.22 -13.15 23.30
N GLU A 70 -1.26 -12.31 22.27
CA GLU A 70 -2.31 -11.31 22.04
C GLU A 70 -3.36 -11.87 21.09
N ARG A 71 -4.65 -11.64 21.36
CA ARG A 71 -5.79 -12.18 20.61
C ARG A 71 -6.67 -11.06 20.05
N GLY A 72 -7.50 -11.37 19.06
CA GLY A 72 -8.44 -10.41 18.48
C GLY A 72 -7.71 -9.29 17.73
N ILE A 73 -6.73 -9.69 16.92
CA ILE A 73 -5.83 -8.76 16.25
C ILE A 73 -6.46 -8.23 14.96
N LEU A 74 -6.42 -6.92 14.80
CA LEU A 74 -6.78 -6.20 13.59
C LEU A 74 -5.55 -6.06 12.70
N VAL A 75 -5.71 -6.36 11.41
CA VAL A 75 -4.65 -6.30 10.40
C VAL A 75 -4.88 -5.11 9.47
N VAL A 76 -3.84 -4.29 9.28
CA VAL A 76 -3.93 -3.09 8.43
C VAL A 76 -2.72 -3.02 7.49
N ARG A 77 -2.96 -2.91 6.18
CA ARG A 77 -1.94 -2.61 5.17
C ARG A 77 -1.54 -1.14 5.26
N CYS A 78 -0.27 -0.86 5.54
CA CYS A 78 0.24 0.52 5.53
C CYS A 78 0.28 1.11 4.12
N PHE A 79 0.53 0.27 3.10
CA PHE A 79 0.66 0.69 1.71
C PHE A 79 -0.18 -0.18 0.76
N PRO A 80 -1.53 -0.07 0.81
CA PRO A 80 -2.43 -1.02 0.15
C PRO A 80 -2.32 -1.06 -1.38
N ILE A 81 -1.83 0.02 -2.02
CA ILE A 81 -1.70 0.11 -3.48
C ILE A 81 -0.29 -0.28 -3.94
N SER A 82 0.75 0.27 -3.32
CA SER A 82 2.15 0.11 -3.77
C SER A 82 2.82 -1.15 -3.21
N ALA A 83 2.43 -1.60 -2.01
CA ALA A 83 3.09 -2.72 -1.32
C ALA A 83 2.09 -3.48 -0.44
N GLY A 84 1.07 -4.09 -1.08
CA GLY A 84 -0.06 -4.72 -0.37
C GLY A 84 0.31 -5.89 0.54
N ASP A 85 1.45 -6.54 0.29
CA ASP A 85 1.95 -7.68 1.07
C ASP A 85 3.15 -7.30 1.96
N ARG A 86 3.45 -6.01 2.09
CA ARG A 86 4.52 -5.49 2.94
C ARG A 86 3.98 -4.45 3.91
N PHE A 87 4.71 -4.28 5.02
CA PHE A 87 4.38 -3.34 6.08
C PHE A 87 2.92 -3.47 6.54
N ILE A 88 2.62 -4.59 7.18
CA ILE A 88 1.29 -4.89 7.71
C ILE A 88 1.32 -4.63 9.21
N ALA A 89 0.58 -3.61 9.64
CA ALA A 89 0.41 -3.29 11.04
C ALA A 89 -0.58 -4.24 11.71
N LEU A 90 -0.15 -4.80 12.83
CA LEU A 90 -0.97 -5.60 13.74
C LEU A 90 -1.39 -4.71 14.91
N ARG A 91 -2.70 -4.64 15.17
CA ARG A 91 -3.27 -3.76 16.19
C ARG A 91 -4.26 -4.51 17.06
N THR A 92 -4.42 -4.05 18.29
CA THR A 92 -5.52 -4.50 19.16
C THR A 92 -6.84 -3.81 18.78
N CYS A 93 -7.96 -4.31 19.31
CA CYS A 93 -9.26 -3.64 19.20
C CYS A 93 -9.30 -2.22 19.81
N LYS A 94 -8.33 -1.86 20.65
CA LYS A 94 -8.15 -0.51 21.21
C LYS A 94 -7.21 0.37 20.37
N GLU A 95 -6.96 -0.02 19.13
CA GLU A 95 -6.06 0.65 18.16
C GLU A 95 -4.58 0.73 18.58
N LYS A 96 -4.19 0.08 19.68
CA LYS A 96 -2.78 -0.01 20.09
C LYS A 96 -2.02 -0.89 19.10
N GLU A 97 -0.93 -0.37 18.54
CA GLU A 97 -0.02 -1.12 17.70
C GLU A 97 0.76 -2.17 18.51
N LEU A 98 0.72 -3.42 18.03
CA LEU A 98 1.49 -4.54 18.58
C LEU A 98 2.83 -4.70 17.85
N GLY A 99 2.83 -4.41 16.56
CA GLY A 99 4.01 -4.34 15.70
C GLY A 99 3.65 -4.41 14.22
N ILE A 100 4.66 -4.35 13.36
CA ILE A 100 4.53 -4.34 11.91
C ILE A 100 5.29 -5.54 11.33
N VAL A 101 4.61 -6.33 10.52
CA VAL A 101 5.23 -7.36 9.68
C VAL A 101 5.77 -6.68 8.42
N GLU A 102 7.08 -6.71 8.21
CA GLU A 102 7.69 -6.05 7.04
C GLU A 102 7.29 -6.73 5.72
N ASP A 103 7.29 -8.05 5.67
CA ASP A 103 6.98 -8.84 4.48
C ASP A 103 6.29 -10.17 4.86
N LEU A 104 5.13 -10.45 4.27
CA LEU A 104 4.45 -11.75 4.42
C LEU A 104 5.35 -12.92 4.02
N ALA A 105 6.19 -12.74 3.00
CA ALA A 105 7.06 -13.78 2.48
C ALA A 105 8.22 -14.13 3.42
N ALA A 106 8.51 -13.30 4.43
CA ALA A 106 9.52 -13.56 5.45
C ALA A 106 9.00 -14.46 6.58
N LEU A 107 7.68 -14.52 6.80
CA LEU A 107 7.07 -15.37 7.81
C LEU A 107 7.15 -16.86 7.42
N ASP A 108 7.10 -17.72 8.44
CA ASP A 108 6.90 -19.16 8.22
C ASP A 108 5.56 -19.44 7.50
N PRO A 109 5.43 -20.59 6.82
CA PRO A 109 4.26 -20.88 5.99
C PRO A 109 2.92 -20.79 6.74
N ASP A 110 2.85 -21.24 7.98
CA ASP A 110 1.61 -21.27 8.75
C ASP A 110 1.21 -19.85 9.16
N SER A 111 2.16 -19.08 9.69
CA SER A 111 1.96 -17.66 10.02
C SER A 111 1.59 -16.81 8.81
N ARG A 112 2.21 -17.08 7.67
CA ARG A 112 1.90 -16.40 6.40
C ARG A 112 0.47 -16.66 5.97
N ASN A 113 0.03 -17.92 6.03
CA ASN A 113 -1.33 -18.29 5.66
C ASN A 113 -2.36 -17.68 6.62
N ALA A 114 -2.11 -17.71 7.93
CA ALA A 114 -2.97 -17.07 8.92
C ALA A 114 -3.10 -15.55 8.66
N LEU A 115 -1.97 -14.86 8.46
CA LEU A 115 -2.00 -13.42 8.17
C LEU A 115 -2.67 -13.10 6.83
N ALA A 116 -2.42 -13.89 5.78
CA ALA A 116 -3.06 -13.73 4.48
C ALA A 116 -4.59 -13.91 4.57
N ASN A 117 -5.06 -14.90 5.34
CA ASN A 117 -6.47 -15.13 5.58
C ASN A 117 -7.11 -13.97 6.35
N ALA A 118 -6.45 -13.49 7.40
CA ALA A 118 -6.91 -12.32 8.16
C ALA A 118 -7.00 -11.07 7.27
N LEU A 119 -6.00 -10.83 6.40
CA LEU A 119 -6.03 -9.75 5.42
C LEU A 119 -7.15 -9.91 4.40
N ALA A 120 -7.34 -11.13 3.88
CA ALA A 120 -8.40 -11.43 2.93
C ALA A 120 -9.79 -11.18 3.54
N ARG A 121 -9.98 -11.46 4.83
CA ARG A 121 -11.20 -11.15 5.59
C ARG A 121 -11.35 -9.65 5.83
N ALA A 122 -10.31 -8.98 6.30
CA ALA A 122 -10.33 -7.55 6.63
C ALA A 122 -10.59 -6.64 5.42
N TYR A 123 -10.05 -7.02 4.25
CA TYR A 123 -10.19 -6.27 3.01
C TYR A 123 -11.18 -6.92 2.02
N PHE A 124 -11.99 -7.87 2.49
CA PHE A 124 -12.93 -8.56 1.64
C PHE A 124 -13.95 -7.60 1.04
N ARG A 125 -14.16 -7.71 -0.27
CA ARG A 125 -15.25 -7.05 -0.99
C ARG A 125 -16.03 -8.13 -1.75
N PRO A 126 -17.28 -8.45 -1.36
CA PRO A 126 -18.08 -9.39 -2.13
C PRO A 126 -18.23 -8.90 -3.57
N GLN A 127 -18.07 -9.83 -4.52
CA GLN A 127 -18.23 -9.52 -5.93
C GLN A 127 -19.68 -9.71 -6.32
N ILE A 128 -20.33 -8.66 -6.81
CA ILE A 128 -21.70 -8.73 -7.33
C ILE A 128 -21.66 -9.38 -8.71
N THR A 129 -22.39 -10.49 -8.84
CA THR A 129 -22.47 -11.31 -10.06
C THR A 129 -23.76 -11.07 -10.85
N ALA A 130 -24.83 -10.63 -10.19
CA ALA A 130 -26.08 -10.23 -10.80
C ALA A 130 -26.82 -9.19 -9.94
N VAL A 131 -27.61 -8.33 -10.57
CA VAL A 131 -28.46 -7.31 -9.94
C VAL A 131 -29.89 -7.57 -10.37
N TYR A 132 -30.73 -7.98 -9.44
CA TYR A 132 -32.13 -8.34 -9.72
C TYR A 132 -33.06 -7.14 -9.71
N ALA A 133 -32.85 -6.23 -8.75
CA ALA A 133 -33.71 -5.06 -8.59
C ALA A 133 -32.97 -3.94 -7.84
N ILE A 134 -33.27 -2.71 -8.25
CA ILE A 134 -32.90 -1.51 -7.52
C ILE A 134 -34.20 -0.72 -7.32
N THR A 135 -34.66 -0.62 -6.07
CA THR A 135 -35.90 0.06 -5.72
C THR A 135 -35.59 1.25 -4.82
N GLU A 136 -36.17 2.42 -5.11
CA GLU A 136 -35.99 3.61 -4.28
C GLU A 136 -37.16 3.74 -3.29
N GLU A 137 -36.87 3.63 -2.00
CA GLU A 137 -37.84 3.89 -0.93
C GLU A 137 -37.32 5.07 -0.09
N HIS A 138 -38.11 6.14 0.06
CA HIS A 138 -37.71 7.35 0.79
C HIS A 138 -36.36 7.97 0.34
N HIS A 139 -36.04 7.91 -0.95
CA HIS A 139 -34.75 8.36 -1.51
C HIS A 139 -33.53 7.53 -1.10
N ILE A 140 -33.76 6.32 -0.62
CA ILE A 140 -32.73 5.34 -0.28
C ILE A 140 -32.84 4.20 -1.30
N PRO A 141 -31.86 4.06 -2.22
CA PRO A 141 -31.83 2.96 -3.16
C PRO A 141 -31.52 1.65 -2.42
N ARG A 142 -32.43 0.68 -2.56
CA ARG A 142 -32.33 -0.68 -2.07
C ARG A 142 -31.94 -1.61 -3.21
N TRP A 143 -30.81 -2.28 -3.06
CA TRP A 143 -30.22 -3.20 -4.03
C TRP A 143 -30.53 -4.64 -3.65
N GLN A 144 -30.99 -5.43 -4.61
CA GLN A 144 -31.15 -6.88 -4.49
C GLN A 144 -30.20 -7.54 -5.49
N VAL A 145 -29.19 -8.24 -4.98
CA VAL A 145 -28.06 -8.72 -5.79
C VAL A 145 -27.66 -10.14 -5.42
N ASP A 146 -27.04 -10.84 -6.36
CA ASP A 146 -26.23 -12.01 -6.05
C ASP A 146 -24.76 -11.63 -5.93
N THR A 147 -24.08 -12.26 -4.98
CA THR A 147 -22.65 -12.15 -4.80
C THR A 147 -21.98 -13.52 -4.89
N ASP A 148 -20.65 -13.54 -5.02
CA ASP A 148 -19.82 -14.75 -4.90
C ASP A 148 -20.03 -15.54 -3.58
N ARG A 149 -20.61 -14.90 -2.56
CA ARG A 149 -20.97 -15.52 -1.27
C ARG A 149 -22.48 -15.65 -1.03
N GLY A 150 -23.26 -15.58 -2.10
CA GLY A 150 -24.72 -15.76 -2.08
C GLY A 150 -25.51 -14.46 -2.19
N PRO A 151 -26.85 -14.54 -2.11
CA PRO A 151 -27.74 -13.42 -2.29
C PRO A 151 -27.60 -12.41 -1.16
N ARG A 152 -27.66 -11.12 -1.50
CA ARG A 152 -27.63 -10.00 -0.55
C ARG A 152 -28.66 -8.95 -0.91
N THR A 153 -29.17 -8.29 0.12
CA THR A 153 -30.00 -7.10 -0.02
C THR A 153 -29.43 -6.04 0.90
N PHE A 154 -29.13 -4.87 0.34
CA PHE A 154 -28.54 -3.77 1.09
C PHE A 154 -29.07 -2.43 0.57
N GLU A 155 -28.92 -1.41 1.39
CA GLU A 155 -29.33 -0.03 1.10
C GLU A 155 -28.10 0.86 1.02
N ILE A 156 -28.10 1.83 0.10
CA ILE A 156 -27.02 2.82 0.00
C ILE A 156 -27.53 4.19 0.43
N ARG A 157 -26.69 5.02 1.07
CA ARG A 157 -27.14 6.34 1.53
C ARG A 157 -27.35 7.31 0.38
N SER A 158 -26.51 7.25 -0.64
CA SER A 158 -26.58 8.15 -1.80
C SER A 158 -25.79 7.58 -2.98
N SER A 159 -26.45 7.27 -4.10
CA SER A 159 -25.80 6.75 -5.31
C SER A 159 -24.59 7.61 -5.73
N ARG A 160 -24.71 8.95 -5.69
CA ARG A 160 -23.62 9.87 -6.08
C ARG A 160 -22.37 9.78 -5.22
N ARG A 161 -22.48 9.41 -3.95
CA ARG A 161 -21.34 9.36 -3.01
C ARG A 161 -20.82 7.95 -2.81
N ASP A 162 -21.73 6.99 -2.78
CA ASP A 162 -21.47 5.62 -2.37
C ASP A 162 -21.22 4.69 -3.55
N ILE A 163 -21.53 5.11 -4.78
CA ILE A 163 -21.15 4.42 -6.02
C ILE A 163 -19.97 5.14 -6.66
N ARG A 164 -18.96 4.36 -7.04
CA ARG A 164 -17.75 4.85 -7.72
C ARG A 164 -17.45 3.96 -8.91
N VAL A 165 -17.56 4.54 -10.11
CA VAL A 165 -17.09 3.91 -11.34
C VAL A 165 -15.60 4.18 -11.50
N LEU A 166 -14.86 3.11 -11.73
CA LEU A 166 -13.44 3.11 -12.05
C LEU A 166 -13.25 2.74 -13.53
N SER A 167 -11.99 2.75 -13.98
CA SER A 167 -11.65 2.33 -15.34
C SER A 167 -12.13 0.91 -15.65
N GLN A 168 -12.36 0.63 -16.94
CA GLN A 168 -12.74 -0.70 -17.46
C GLN A 168 -14.10 -1.22 -16.96
N GLY A 169 -15.00 -0.34 -16.55
CA GLY A 169 -16.35 -0.72 -16.10
C GLY A 169 -16.37 -1.35 -14.70
N ARG A 170 -15.32 -1.17 -13.91
CA ARG A 170 -15.30 -1.61 -12.52
C ARG A 170 -16.13 -0.65 -11.66
N VAL A 171 -17.01 -1.17 -10.81
CA VAL A 171 -17.86 -0.35 -9.92
C VAL A 171 -17.63 -0.76 -8.48
N LEU A 172 -17.40 0.22 -7.61
CA LEU A 172 -17.35 0.03 -6.16
C LEU A 172 -18.62 0.63 -5.54
N ILE A 173 -19.27 -0.13 -4.67
CA ILE A 173 -20.51 0.26 -4.00
C ILE A 173 -20.31 0.15 -2.50
N ARG A 174 -20.71 1.18 -1.75
CA ARG A 174 -20.71 1.16 -0.29
C ARG A 174 -22.14 1.20 0.25
N ASP A 175 -22.49 0.27 1.13
CA ASP A 175 -23.81 0.28 1.76
C ASP A 175 -23.89 1.24 2.98
N ALA A 176 -25.09 1.36 3.53
CA ALA A 176 -25.34 2.15 4.73
C ALA A 176 -24.58 1.60 5.95
N ASP A 177 -24.35 0.29 6.05
CA ASP A 177 -23.62 -0.31 7.17
C ASP A 177 -22.09 -0.19 7.01
N GLY A 178 -21.62 0.30 5.86
CA GLY A 178 -20.22 0.52 5.53
C GLY A 178 -19.53 -0.63 4.84
N ASN A 179 -20.25 -1.73 4.53
CA ASN A 179 -19.74 -2.82 3.73
C ASN A 179 -19.45 -2.34 2.31
N GLN A 180 -18.42 -2.91 1.69
CA GLN A 180 -17.99 -2.56 0.35
C GLN A 180 -18.22 -3.73 -0.59
N TYR A 181 -18.91 -3.48 -1.70
CA TYR A 181 -19.16 -4.42 -2.77
C TYR A 181 -18.42 -3.98 -4.03
N GLU A 182 -18.15 -4.93 -4.91
CA GLU A 182 -17.45 -4.69 -6.15
C GLU A 182 -18.17 -5.38 -7.32
N ILE A 183 -18.38 -4.65 -8.41
CA ILE A 183 -18.68 -5.23 -9.72
C ILE A 183 -17.38 -5.13 -10.53
N PRO A 184 -16.67 -6.25 -10.81
CA PRO A 184 -15.39 -6.19 -11.50
C PRO A 184 -15.46 -5.56 -12.89
N ASN A 185 -16.55 -5.84 -13.62
CA ASN A 185 -16.86 -5.20 -14.90
C ASN A 185 -18.38 -5.27 -15.16
N TYR A 186 -19.08 -4.15 -15.06
CA TYR A 186 -20.54 -4.13 -15.23
C TYR A 186 -20.98 -4.43 -16.68
N HIS A 187 -20.10 -4.27 -17.67
CA HIS A 187 -20.40 -4.66 -19.06
C HIS A 187 -20.47 -6.18 -19.26
N ARG A 188 -19.95 -6.97 -18.31
CA ARG A 188 -19.99 -8.45 -18.32
C ARG A 188 -21.19 -9.03 -17.58
N LEU A 189 -21.99 -8.19 -16.92
CA LEU A 189 -23.25 -8.62 -16.34
C LEU A 189 -24.26 -8.97 -17.44
N ASP A 190 -25.31 -9.71 -17.09
CA ASP A 190 -26.45 -9.91 -17.98
C ASP A 190 -27.12 -8.56 -18.33
N VAL A 191 -27.93 -8.57 -19.39
CA VAL A 191 -28.49 -7.35 -19.97
C VAL A 191 -29.35 -6.58 -18.97
N ASP A 192 -30.12 -7.29 -18.13
CA ASP A 192 -31.04 -6.68 -17.16
C ASP A 192 -30.25 -6.07 -16.00
N SER A 193 -29.31 -6.82 -15.43
CA SER A 193 -28.39 -6.33 -14.39
C SER A 193 -27.61 -5.11 -14.87
N ARG A 194 -27.11 -5.14 -16.11
CA ARG A 194 -26.33 -4.04 -16.69
C ARG A 194 -27.17 -2.77 -16.80
N ALA A 195 -28.40 -2.88 -17.31
CA ALA A 195 -29.30 -1.75 -17.46
C ALA A 195 -29.61 -1.08 -16.10
N LEU A 196 -29.83 -1.88 -15.06
CA LEU A 196 -30.06 -1.38 -13.70
C LEU A 196 -28.83 -0.65 -13.14
N VAL A 197 -27.63 -1.19 -13.36
CA VAL A 197 -26.38 -0.55 -12.91
C VAL A 197 -26.12 0.74 -13.66
N GLU A 198 -26.36 0.77 -14.99
CA GLU A 198 -26.17 1.94 -15.86
C GLU A 198 -27.05 3.14 -15.46
N ASP A 199 -28.23 2.90 -14.90
CA ASP A 199 -29.12 3.95 -14.38
C ASP A 199 -28.57 4.62 -13.10
N GLN A 200 -27.70 3.92 -12.37
CA GLN A 200 -27.19 4.39 -11.07
C GLN A 200 -25.81 5.07 -11.14
N VAL A 201 -25.10 4.93 -12.26
CA VAL A 201 -23.70 5.36 -12.44
C VAL A 201 -23.51 6.63 -13.25
#